data_AF-A0A3C0WFA1-F1
#
_entry.id   AF-A0A3C0WFA1-F1
#
_cell.length_a   1.000
_cell.length_b   1.000
_cell.length_c   1.000
_cell.angle_alpha   90.00
_cell.angle_beta   90.00
_cell.angle_gamma   90.00
#
_symmetry.space_group_name_H-M   'P 1'
#
loop_
_entity.id
_entity.type
_entity.pdbx_description
1 polymer ?
#
loop_
_entity_poly.entity_id
_entity_poly.type
_entity_poly.pdbx_seq_one_letter_code
_entity_poly.pdbx_strand_id
1 'polypeptide(L)'
;MVGRGSTATFWTSILASKDSDGDGASNGQELGDEDGDGVSTIPRSDVTNPGDSNSKPKKIDTDPPLITINGDSELTLEAGANYTELGAKATDNEDGDLSGSILVTGEVNTKIPGVYKIFYGLKDSAGNEAVTITRTVFVVDTTSPVITLVGEAIVTVEVGSDYEDPGVAANDSVDGDLTSQIKVTGKVHVNKLGEYQLKYNVEDASGNAAKELVRNVIVVDSVSPIITLKGEPEITIEAGYVYSDQGATATDAGDGDLSEAIKITGEVDSYNPGSYEIRFDVEDSAGNEALTITRTVIVVDTTHPVITLAGEVMVKLVVGSNYEDEGATATDSLDGDLTPQIKVTGKVDVNKVGEYLIKYSVVDAAGNSSAELTRRIIVGDLIIDPIRIKIYNTNPFSFEFNSIKEKSYAIEFSTDLKEWKEINVIKGTGAIVRFEDERDEVFSQVYFRVRIIE
;
A
#
# COMPACT_ATOMS: atom_id res chain seq x y z
N MET A 1 28.93 -133.75 -2.47
CA MET A 1 30.40 -133.76 -2.46
C MET A 1 30.90 -132.80 -3.54
N VAL A 2 32.04 -132.18 -3.25
CA VAL A 2 32.76 -131.11 -3.98
C VAL A 2 33.10 -131.47 -5.43
N GLY A 3 33.22 -130.47 -6.32
CA GLY A 3 34.03 -130.57 -7.54
C GLY A 3 33.95 -129.38 -8.52
N ARG A 4 35.01 -128.57 -8.59
CA ARG A 4 35.31 -127.53 -9.61
C ARG A 4 35.87 -128.16 -10.89
N GLY A 5 35.68 -127.51 -12.05
CA GLY A 5 36.67 -127.51 -13.15
C GLY A 5 36.12 -127.59 -14.58
N SER A 6 36.37 -126.53 -15.36
CA SER A 6 35.93 -126.16 -16.72
C SER A 6 36.23 -127.11 -17.91
N THR A 7 35.37 -127.07 -18.94
CA THR A 7 35.66 -126.67 -20.34
C THR A 7 34.35 -126.63 -21.16
N ALA A 8 34.22 -125.67 -22.09
CA ALA A 8 32.98 -125.26 -22.75
C ALA A 8 32.65 -126.03 -24.04
N THR A 9 31.36 -126.21 -24.37
CA THR A 9 30.71 -125.75 -25.62
C THR A 9 29.23 -126.18 -25.66
N PHE A 10 28.31 -125.22 -25.53
CA PHE A 10 26.89 -125.35 -25.87
C PHE A 10 26.45 -124.17 -26.72
N TRP A 11 25.44 -124.42 -27.56
CA TRP A 11 24.65 -123.42 -28.29
C TRP A 11 24.18 -122.32 -27.34
N THR A 12 24.34 -121.06 -27.76
CA THR A 12 24.35 -119.87 -26.92
C THR A 12 23.08 -119.01 -27.08
N SER A 13 22.94 -118.03 -26.18
CA SER A 13 22.02 -116.87 -26.15
C SER A 13 22.03 -115.97 -27.40
N ILE A 14 22.48 -116.49 -28.53
CA ILE A 14 22.66 -115.81 -29.81
C ILE A 14 21.58 -116.24 -30.82
N LEU A 15 20.77 -117.26 -30.51
CA LEU A 15 19.61 -117.66 -31.33
C LEU A 15 18.25 -117.34 -30.72
N ALA A 16 18.21 -116.63 -29.58
CA ALA A 16 16.99 -116.40 -28.78
C ALA A 16 16.70 -114.93 -28.41
N SER A 17 17.26 -113.93 -29.09
CA SER A 17 16.90 -112.52 -28.82
C SER A 17 16.79 -111.62 -30.07
N LYS A 18 16.51 -112.23 -31.23
CA LYS A 18 15.94 -111.55 -32.41
C LYS A 18 14.47 -111.93 -32.58
N ASP A 19 13.74 -111.77 -31.48
CA ASP A 19 12.29 -111.59 -31.43
C ASP A 19 12.08 -110.07 -31.35
N SER A 20 11.64 -109.45 -32.44
CA SER A 20 11.62 -107.98 -32.59
C SER A 20 10.23 -107.36 -32.37
N ASP A 21 9.23 -108.17 -32.03
CA ASP A 21 7.88 -107.73 -31.62
C ASP A 21 7.42 -108.31 -30.27
N GLY A 22 8.11 -109.33 -29.74
CA GLY A 22 7.99 -109.83 -28.37
C GLY A 22 7.00 -110.98 -28.18
N ASP A 23 6.68 -111.76 -29.22
CA ASP A 23 5.60 -112.77 -29.19
C ASP A 23 6.06 -114.24 -28.99
N GLY A 24 7.36 -114.52 -29.08
CA GLY A 24 7.95 -115.81 -28.70
C GLY A 24 7.82 -116.98 -29.70
N ALA A 25 7.57 -116.78 -31.00
CA ALA A 25 7.71 -117.85 -32.00
C ALA A 25 8.21 -117.41 -33.39
N SER A 26 9.19 -118.10 -33.96
CA SER A 26 9.75 -117.78 -35.29
C SER A 26 9.05 -118.52 -36.44
N ASN A 27 8.31 -117.82 -37.30
CA ASN A 27 7.84 -118.36 -38.58
C ASN A 27 8.03 -117.37 -39.75
N GLY A 28 9.28 -117.19 -40.18
CA GLY A 28 9.65 -117.00 -41.59
C GLY A 28 9.08 -115.83 -42.41
N GLN A 29 8.29 -114.92 -41.84
CA GLN A 29 8.02 -113.61 -42.42
C GLN A 29 8.83 -112.61 -41.62
N GLU A 30 9.67 -111.82 -42.30
CA GLU A 30 10.08 -110.43 -41.94
C GLU A 30 11.50 -110.12 -42.45
N LEU A 31 11.64 -109.84 -43.75
CA LEU A 31 12.81 -109.14 -44.29
C LEU A 31 12.50 -108.13 -45.41
N GLY A 32 11.24 -107.70 -45.59
CA GLY A 32 10.91 -106.71 -46.63
C GLY A 32 11.39 -107.10 -48.05
N ASP A 33 11.48 -108.41 -48.27
CA ASP A 33 11.84 -109.09 -49.52
C ASP A 33 10.55 -109.79 -50.00
N GLU A 34 9.69 -109.05 -50.71
CA GLU A 34 8.39 -109.57 -51.14
C GLU A 34 8.50 -110.65 -52.24
N ASP A 35 9.63 -110.75 -52.94
CA ASP A 35 9.84 -111.70 -54.05
C ASP A 35 10.84 -112.83 -53.74
N GLY A 36 11.55 -112.77 -52.61
CA GLY A 36 12.35 -113.86 -52.05
C GLY A 36 13.67 -114.10 -52.79
N ASP A 37 14.19 -113.10 -53.49
CA ASP A 37 15.41 -113.21 -54.29
C ASP A 37 16.70 -112.97 -53.48
N GLY A 38 16.57 -112.56 -52.22
CA GLY A 38 17.68 -112.32 -51.30
C GLY A 38 18.37 -110.96 -51.49
N VAL A 39 17.77 -110.02 -52.24
CA VAL A 39 18.26 -108.65 -52.43
C VAL A 39 17.34 -107.65 -51.75
N SER A 40 17.77 -107.13 -50.60
CA SER A 40 17.04 -106.07 -49.89
C SER A 40 16.94 -104.79 -50.74
N THR A 41 15.72 -104.27 -50.90
CA THR A 41 15.43 -103.00 -51.58
C THR A 41 15.76 -101.76 -50.72
N ILE A 42 16.19 -101.97 -49.48
CA ILE A 42 16.58 -100.94 -48.52
C ILE A 42 18.11 -100.84 -48.52
N PRO A 43 18.72 -99.63 -48.58
CA PRO A 43 20.17 -99.48 -48.59
C PRO A 43 20.84 -100.25 -47.43
N ARG A 44 21.91 -100.98 -47.78
CA ARG A 44 22.61 -101.99 -46.95
C ARG A 44 23.16 -101.50 -45.60
N SER A 45 23.11 -100.19 -45.32
CA SER A 45 23.56 -99.59 -44.07
C SER A 45 22.58 -99.74 -42.91
N ASP A 46 21.30 -100.04 -43.16
CA ASP A 46 20.25 -100.02 -42.12
C ASP A 46 19.60 -101.40 -41.86
N VAL A 47 20.14 -102.48 -42.45
CA VAL A 47 19.60 -103.84 -42.29
C VAL A 47 20.47 -104.61 -41.28
N THR A 48 19.96 -104.87 -40.08
CA THR A 48 20.69 -105.68 -39.08
C THR A 48 20.62 -107.17 -39.43
N ASN A 49 21.72 -107.76 -39.88
CA ASN A 49 21.76 -109.18 -40.26
C ASN A 49 21.63 -110.10 -39.01
N PRO A 50 20.64 -111.01 -38.93
CA PRO A 50 20.54 -112.01 -37.86
C PRO A 50 21.63 -113.09 -37.98
N GLY A 51 22.85 -112.82 -37.53
CA GLY A 51 23.91 -113.84 -37.53
C GLY A 51 25.36 -113.36 -37.49
N ASP A 52 25.63 -112.06 -37.55
CA ASP A 52 26.99 -111.51 -37.40
C ASP A 52 27.25 -111.13 -35.93
N SER A 53 28.21 -111.81 -35.29
CA SER A 53 28.60 -111.54 -33.89
C SER A 53 29.24 -110.17 -33.67
N ASN A 54 29.55 -109.42 -34.74
CA ASN A 54 30.03 -108.05 -34.69
C ASN A 54 28.95 -107.00 -35.00
N SER A 55 27.74 -107.41 -35.43
CA SER A 55 26.63 -106.49 -35.72
C SER A 55 25.86 -106.16 -34.43
N LYS A 56 26.25 -105.07 -33.76
CA LYS A 56 25.46 -104.49 -32.67
C LYS A 56 24.40 -103.55 -33.25
N PRO A 57 23.14 -103.54 -32.78
CA PRO A 57 22.20 -102.49 -33.13
C PRO A 57 22.81 -101.13 -32.78
N LYS A 58 22.62 -100.13 -33.65
CA LYS A 58 23.06 -98.76 -33.38
C LYS A 58 22.36 -98.31 -32.09
N LYS A 59 23.12 -97.91 -31.07
CA LYS A 59 22.56 -97.32 -29.86
C LYS A 59 21.83 -96.05 -30.30
N ILE A 60 20.51 -96.03 -30.13
CA ILE A 60 19.69 -94.85 -30.40
C ILE A 60 19.65 -94.06 -29.11
N ASP A 61 20.08 -92.81 -29.18
CA ASP A 61 19.99 -91.89 -28.07
C ASP A 61 18.58 -91.26 -28.05
N THR A 62 17.95 -91.32 -26.88
CA THR A 62 16.58 -90.81 -26.63
C THR A 62 16.51 -89.87 -25.44
N ASP A 63 17.63 -89.63 -24.75
CA ASP A 63 17.66 -88.75 -23.59
C ASP A 63 17.88 -87.32 -24.07
N PRO A 64 17.04 -86.34 -23.70
CA PRO A 64 17.26 -84.96 -24.11
C PRO A 64 18.40 -84.31 -23.32
N PRO A 65 19.13 -83.35 -23.91
CA PRO A 65 20.16 -82.62 -23.21
C PRO A 65 19.65 -81.83 -22.01
N LEU A 66 20.47 -81.73 -20.96
CA LEU A 66 20.18 -80.94 -19.77
C LEU A 66 20.86 -79.57 -19.85
N ILE A 67 20.06 -78.49 -19.88
CA ILE A 67 20.54 -77.11 -19.83
C ILE A 67 20.55 -76.61 -18.38
N THR A 68 21.64 -75.98 -17.97
CA THR A 68 21.78 -75.25 -16.69
C THR A 68 22.23 -73.81 -16.97
N ILE A 69 21.42 -72.82 -16.61
CA ILE A 69 21.78 -71.40 -16.81
C ILE A 69 22.93 -70.98 -15.88
N ASN A 70 23.80 -70.08 -16.34
CA ASN A 70 24.86 -69.53 -15.49
C ASN A 70 24.33 -68.30 -14.73
N GLY A 71 24.34 -68.32 -13.40
CA GLY A 71 23.79 -67.24 -12.58
C GLY A 71 22.27 -67.34 -12.43
N ASP A 72 21.62 -66.23 -12.05
CA ASP A 72 20.21 -66.26 -11.66
C ASP A 72 19.25 -66.42 -12.86
N SER A 73 18.11 -67.08 -12.61
CA SER A 73 17.00 -67.20 -13.57
C SER A 73 16.15 -65.94 -13.64
N GLU A 74 16.22 -65.09 -12.61
CA GLU A 74 15.53 -63.82 -12.53
C GLU A 74 16.53 -62.73 -12.13
N LEU A 75 16.53 -61.62 -12.87
CA LEU A 75 17.38 -60.47 -12.60
C LEU A 75 16.52 -59.22 -12.57
N THR A 76 16.79 -58.32 -11.64
CA THR A 76 16.20 -56.97 -11.61
C THR A 76 17.29 -55.95 -11.88
N LEU A 77 17.05 -55.06 -12.83
CA LEU A 77 17.98 -54.02 -13.27
C LEU A 77 17.27 -52.67 -13.22
N GLU A 78 17.98 -51.63 -12.78
CA GLU A 78 17.52 -50.27 -12.99
C GLU A 78 17.57 -49.91 -14.47
N ALA A 79 16.64 -49.06 -14.91
CA ALA A 79 16.61 -48.55 -16.26
C ALA A 79 17.94 -47.83 -16.60
N GLY A 80 18.49 -48.13 -17.77
CA GLY A 80 19.80 -47.66 -18.23
C GLY A 80 21.00 -48.46 -17.71
N ALA A 81 20.82 -49.42 -16.79
CA ALA A 81 21.91 -50.26 -16.32
C ALA A 81 22.49 -51.14 -17.45
N ASN A 82 23.76 -51.53 -17.30
CA ASN A 82 24.40 -52.47 -18.22
C ASN A 82 23.90 -53.88 -17.94
N TYR A 83 23.50 -54.59 -18.98
CA TYR A 83 23.17 -56.01 -18.92
C TYR A 83 24.23 -56.83 -19.65
N THR A 84 24.74 -57.88 -18.98
CA THR A 84 25.66 -58.85 -19.58
C THR A 84 25.04 -60.23 -19.47
N GLU A 85 24.85 -60.88 -20.61
CA GLU A 85 24.35 -62.24 -20.68
C GLU A 85 25.47 -63.23 -20.29
N LEU A 86 25.20 -64.07 -19.28
CA LEU A 86 26.17 -65.02 -18.69
C LEU A 86 26.18 -66.39 -19.37
N GLY A 87 25.28 -66.61 -20.33
CA GLY A 87 25.06 -67.86 -21.03
C GLY A 87 24.47 -68.97 -20.16
N ALA A 88 24.58 -70.18 -20.67
CA ALA A 88 24.21 -71.41 -20.00
C ALA A 88 25.25 -72.50 -20.32
N LYS A 89 25.15 -73.64 -19.63
CA LYS A 89 25.88 -74.87 -19.94
C LYS A 89 24.90 -75.96 -20.30
N ALA A 90 25.32 -76.89 -21.15
CA ALA A 90 24.52 -78.03 -21.51
C ALA A 90 25.34 -79.32 -21.53
N THR A 91 24.77 -80.39 -21.02
CA THR A 91 25.39 -81.73 -21.07
C THR A 91 24.37 -82.77 -21.50
N ASP A 92 24.87 -83.76 -22.21
CA ASP A 92 24.13 -84.92 -22.68
C ASP A 92 24.85 -86.24 -22.33
N ASN A 93 24.11 -87.34 -22.21
CA ASN A 93 24.64 -88.66 -21.83
C ASN A 93 25.52 -89.28 -22.93
N GLU A 94 25.24 -89.05 -24.21
CA GLU A 94 25.98 -89.60 -25.35
C GLU A 94 26.85 -88.56 -26.08
N ASP A 95 26.37 -87.32 -26.21
CA ASP A 95 27.08 -86.23 -26.90
C ASP A 95 28.04 -85.45 -25.98
N GLY A 96 27.94 -85.60 -24.65
CA GLY A 96 28.83 -84.93 -23.70
C GLY A 96 28.54 -83.44 -23.52
N ASP A 97 29.54 -82.57 -23.64
CA ASP A 97 29.36 -81.11 -23.45
C ASP A 97 28.79 -80.45 -24.73
N LEU A 98 27.56 -79.96 -24.62
CA LEU A 98 26.82 -79.30 -25.68
C LEU A 98 26.73 -77.77 -25.49
N SER A 99 27.50 -77.20 -24.55
CA SER A 99 27.40 -75.77 -24.18
C SER A 99 27.62 -74.82 -25.37
N GLY A 100 28.48 -75.19 -26.33
CA GLY A 100 28.74 -74.40 -27.54
C GLY A 100 27.61 -74.43 -28.57
N SER A 101 26.65 -75.34 -28.43
CA SER A 101 25.51 -75.54 -29.34
C SER A 101 24.21 -74.92 -28.81
N ILE A 102 24.26 -74.25 -27.65
CA ILE A 102 23.09 -73.58 -27.07
C ILE A 102 22.67 -72.42 -27.97
N LEU A 103 21.42 -72.46 -28.42
CA LEU A 103 20.77 -71.33 -29.08
C LEU A 103 20.18 -70.40 -28.02
N VAL A 104 20.72 -69.19 -27.93
CA VAL A 104 20.22 -68.12 -27.06
C VAL A 104 19.38 -67.16 -27.91
N THR A 105 18.13 -66.94 -27.53
CA THR A 105 17.23 -66.00 -28.22
C THR A 105 16.54 -65.05 -27.24
N GLY A 106 16.09 -63.91 -27.73
CA GLY A 106 15.54 -62.81 -26.93
C GLY A 106 16.52 -61.65 -26.78
N GLU A 107 16.01 -60.47 -26.48
CA GLU A 107 16.78 -59.25 -26.28
C GLU A 107 16.27 -58.52 -25.04
N VAL A 108 17.19 -57.89 -24.31
CA VAL A 108 16.86 -57.04 -23.15
C VAL A 108 17.16 -55.59 -23.52
N ASN A 109 16.11 -54.75 -23.56
CA ASN A 109 16.30 -53.30 -23.69
C ASN A 109 16.32 -52.67 -22.30
N THR A 110 17.52 -52.45 -21.76
CA THR A 110 17.67 -51.91 -20.40
C THR A 110 17.21 -50.46 -20.28
N LYS A 111 16.96 -49.73 -21.37
CA LYS A 111 16.52 -48.32 -21.30
C LYS A 111 15.03 -48.14 -21.05
N ILE A 112 14.24 -49.20 -21.22
CA ILE A 112 12.78 -49.12 -21.12
C ILE A 112 12.33 -50.07 -20.01
N PRO A 113 11.71 -49.56 -18.93
CA PRO A 113 11.11 -50.40 -17.90
C PRO A 113 10.16 -51.45 -18.50
N GLY A 114 10.27 -52.69 -18.04
CA GLY A 114 9.53 -53.81 -18.60
C GLY A 114 10.10 -55.18 -18.21
N VAL A 115 9.43 -56.23 -18.70
CA VAL A 115 9.83 -57.62 -18.47
C VAL A 115 10.36 -58.21 -19.77
N TYR A 116 11.62 -58.61 -19.77
CA TYR A 116 12.32 -59.19 -20.91
C TYR A 116 12.62 -60.66 -20.63
N LYS A 117 12.66 -61.49 -21.68
CA LYS A 117 12.91 -62.93 -21.57
C LYS A 117 13.99 -63.36 -22.54
N ILE A 118 14.94 -64.13 -22.03
CA ILE A 118 15.97 -64.81 -22.81
C ILE A 118 15.71 -66.31 -22.74
N PHE A 119 15.69 -66.98 -23.89
CA PHE A 119 15.41 -68.42 -24.00
C PHE A 119 16.68 -69.17 -24.39
N TYR A 120 16.91 -70.32 -23.74
CA TYR A 120 18.00 -71.24 -24.00
C TYR A 120 17.41 -72.55 -24.49
N GLY A 121 17.69 -72.90 -25.75
CA GLY A 121 17.27 -74.16 -26.33
C GLY A 121 18.40 -74.78 -27.15
N LEU A 122 18.39 -76.11 -27.28
CA LEU A 122 19.25 -76.82 -28.21
C LEU A 122 18.65 -78.18 -28.54
N LYS A 123 19.20 -78.79 -29.58
CA LYS A 123 18.92 -80.17 -30.00
C LYS A 123 20.24 -80.92 -30.07
N ASP A 124 20.25 -82.15 -29.60
CA ASP A 124 21.44 -83.01 -29.70
C ASP A 124 21.66 -83.55 -31.13
N SER A 125 22.67 -84.40 -31.31
CA SER A 125 22.98 -84.98 -32.63
C SER A 125 21.98 -86.06 -33.08
N ALA A 126 21.29 -86.71 -32.13
CA ALA A 126 20.27 -87.72 -32.37
C ALA A 126 18.89 -87.13 -32.68
N GLY A 127 18.70 -85.86 -32.37
CA GLY A 127 17.50 -85.11 -32.58
C GLY A 127 16.59 -84.97 -31.35
N ASN A 128 17.05 -85.19 -30.13
CA ASN A 128 16.26 -84.91 -28.93
C ASN A 128 16.38 -83.42 -28.55
N GLU A 129 15.25 -82.81 -28.20
CA GLU A 129 15.17 -81.38 -27.86
C GLU A 129 15.27 -81.19 -26.34
N ALA A 130 16.18 -80.31 -25.92
CA ALA A 130 16.28 -79.92 -24.51
C ALA A 130 15.03 -79.16 -24.06
N VAL A 131 14.66 -79.31 -22.78
CA VAL A 131 13.65 -78.43 -22.16
C VAL A 131 14.17 -77.00 -22.21
N THR A 132 13.42 -76.11 -22.87
CA THR A 132 13.81 -74.70 -22.97
C THR A 132 13.82 -74.05 -21.60
N ILE A 133 14.96 -73.51 -21.19
CA ILE A 133 15.07 -72.72 -19.96
C ILE A 133 14.90 -71.25 -20.32
N THR A 134 14.28 -70.48 -19.43
CA THR A 134 14.06 -69.04 -19.60
C THR A 134 14.76 -68.27 -18.48
N ARG A 135 15.47 -67.21 -18.85
CA ARG A 135 15.87 -66.14 -17.92
C ARG A 135 14.91 -64.97 -18.09
N THR A 136 14.36 -64.48 -16.98
CA THR A 136 13.52 -63.28 -16.96
C THR A 136 14.33 -62.11 -16.41
N VAL A 137 14.29 -60.97 -17.09
CA VAL A 137 14.94 -59.73 -16.67
C VAL A 137 13.88 -58.66 -16.46
N PHE A 138 13.75 -58.17 -15.24
CA PHE A 138 12.89 -57.06 -14.85
C PHE A 138 13.71 -55.78 -14.94
N VAL A 139 13.41 -54.93 -15.91
CA VAL A 139 13.94 -53.56 -15.94
C VAL A 139 12.93 -52.69 -15.22
N VAL A 140 13.35 -52.08 -14.13
CA VAL A 140 12.51 -51.20 -13.30
C VAL A 140 13.13 -49.81 -13.26
N ASP A 141 12.32 -48.81 -13.00
CA ASP A 141 12.80 -47.46 -12.72
C ASP A 141 12.39 -47.09 -11.30
N THR A 142 13.39 -46.91 -10.45
CA THR A 142 13.24 -46.53 -9.05
C THR A 142 13.78 -45.13 -8.76
N THR A 143 14.14 -44.37 -9.80
CA THR A 143 14.76 -43.07 -9.65
C THR A 143 13.69 -41.98 -9.60
N SER A 144 13.65 -41.21 -8.52
CA SER A 144 12.73 -40.06 -8.43
C SER A 144 13.18 -38.90 -9.34
N PRO A 145 12.23 -38.15 -9.92
CA PRO A 145 12.53 -36.89 -10.59
C PRO A 145 13.20 -35.86 -9.68
N VAL A 146 14.00 -34.98 -10.28
CA VAL A 146 14.64 -33.85 -9.61
C VAL A 146 13.98 -32.54 -10.02
N ILE A 147 13.37 -31.85 -9.05
CA ILE A 147 12.82 -30.50 -9.23
C ILE A 147 13.90 -29.46 -8.91
N THR A 148 14.02 -28.43 -9.76
CA THR A 148 14.91 -27.29 -9.59
C THR A 148 14.11 -25.99 -9.62
N LEU A 149 14.35 -25.08 -8.67
CA LEU A 149 13.74 -23.74 -8.65
C LEU A 149 14.32 -22.87 -9.77
N VAL A 150 13.43 -22.16 -10.47
CA VAL A 150 13.81 -21.03 -11.32
C VAL A 150 13.73 -19.78 -10.46
N GLY A 151 14.84 -19.08 -10.23
CA GLY A 151 14.88 -17.94 -9.30
C GLY A 151 15.05 -18.35 -7.83
N GLU A 152 14.85 -17.40 -6.92
CA GLU A 152 15.17 -17.55 -5.51
C GLU A 152 14.24 -18.53 -4.77
N ALA A 153 14.76 -19.18 -3.73
CA ALA A 153 13.98 -20.04 -2.84
C ALA A 153 13.17 -19.25 -1.79
N ILE A 154 13.63 -18.03 -1.47
CA ILE A 154 12.94 -17.08 -0.60
C ILE A 154 12.77 -15.79 -1.39
N VAL A 155 11.53 -15.34 -1.53
CA VAL A 155 11.19 -14.08 -2.21
C VAL A 155 10.52 -13.15 -1.21
N THR A 156 11.01 -11.93 -1.07
CA THR A 156 10.35 -10.88 -0.29
C THR A 156 9.52 -10.02 -1.24
N VAL A 157 8.27 -9.76 -0.86
CA VAL A 157 7.30 -8.99 -1.64
C VAL A 157 6.71 -7.91 -0.75
N GLU A 158 6.59 -6.70 -1.28
CA GLU A 158 5.93 -5.60 -0.59
C GLU A 158 4.41 -5.81 -0.59
N VAL A 159 3.75 -5.54 0.54
CA VAL A 159 2.31 -5.67 0.66
C VAL A 159 1.58 -4.84 -0.41
N GLY A 160 0.54 -5.41 -1.00
CA GLY A 160 -0.23 -4.77 -2.08
C GLY A 160 0.44 -4.82 -3.47
N SER A 161 1.69 -5.27 -3.58
CA SER A 161 2.37 -5.43 -4.87
C SER A 161 2.00 -6.74 -5.56
N ASP A 162 2.12 -6.77 -6.90
CA ASP A 162 1.94 -7.99 -7.67
C ASP A 162 3.08 -8.99 -7.43
N TYR A 163 2.74 -10.28 -7.42
CA TYR A 163 3.70 -11.38 -7.34
C TYR A 163 3.38 -12.44 -8.39
N GLU A 164 4.37 -12.75 -9.24
CA GLU A 164 4.33 -13.85 -10.19
C GLU A 164 5.40 -14.88 -9.80
N ASP A 165 4.99 -16.15 -9.72
CA ASP A 165 5.90 -17.23 -9.39
C ASP A 165 6.83 -17.51 -10.59
N PRO A 166 8.17 -17.36 -10.46
CA PRO A 166 9.08 -17.67 -11.57
C PRO A 166 9.12 -19.15 -11.95
N GLY A 167 8.49 -20.01 -11.12
CA GLY A 167 8.26 -21.42 -11.40
C GLY A 167 9.45 -22.31 -11.04
N VAL A 168 9.42 -23.50 -11.63
CA VAL A 168 10.33 -24.63 -11.38
C VAL A 168 10.50 -25.44 -12.68
N ALA A 169 11.57 -26.21 -12.77
CA ALA A 169 11.78 -27.24 -13.80
C ALA A 169 11.94 -28.61 -13.15
N ALA A 170 11.55 -29.69 -13.83
CA ALA A 170 11.74 -31.05 -13.35
C ALA A 170 12.29 -31.97 -14.44
N ASN A 171 13.30 -32.77 -14.12
CA ASN A 171 13.84 -33.78 -15.02
C ASN A 171 13.99 -35.12 -14.30
N ASP A 172 13.73 -36.18 -15.04
CA ASP A 172 13.99 -37.57 -14.65
C ASP A 172 14.95 -38.26 -15.64
N SER A 173 15.66 -39.29 -15.17
CA SER A 173 16.68 -39.99 -15.94
C SER A 173 16.11 -40.91 -17.04
N VAL A 174 14.86 -41.37 -16.88
CA VAL A 174 14.15 -42.27 -17.79
C VAL A 174 13.07 -41.51 -18.56
N ASP A 175 12.27 -40.70 -17.87
CA ASP A 175 11.12 -39.98 -18.46
C ASP A 175 11.49 -38.61 -19.06
N GLY A 176 12.68 -38.07 -18.77
CA GLY A 176 13.15 -36.80 -19.31
C GLY A 176 12.49 -35.58 -18.66
N ASP A 177 12.10 -34.57 -19.45
CA ASP A 177 11.53 -33.32 -18.92
C ASP A 177 10.07 -33.48 -18.48
N LEU A 178 9.85 -33.33 -17.17
CA LEU A 178 8.56 -33.46 -16.50
C LEU A 178 7.99 -32.09 -16.08
N THR A 179 8.56 -30.98 -16.52
CA THR A 179 8.24 -29.62 -16.03
C THR A 179 6.74 -29.27 -16.15
N SER A 180 6.09 -29.67 -17.24
CA SER A 180 4.65 -29.40 -17.46
C SER A 180 3.72 -30.24 -16.59
N GLN A 181 4.24 -31.27 -15.92
CA GLN A 181 3.49 -32.19 -15.07
C GLN A 181 3.57 -31.83 -13.59
N ILE A 182 4.37 -30.81 -13.25
CA ILE A 182 4.53 -30.34 -11.88
C ILE A 182 3.20 -29.84 -11.34
N LYS A 183 2.83 -30.37 -10.17
CA LYS A 183 1.69 -29.90 -9.38
C LYS A 183 2.19 -28.85 -8.40
N VAL A 184 1.62 -27.65 -8.51
CA VAL A 184 1.88 -26.54 -7.58
C VAL A 184 0.73 -26.45 -6.59
N THR A 185 1.03 -26.40 -5.30
CA THR A 185 0.05 -26.16 -4.23
C THR A 185 0.49 -25.00 -3.35
N GLY A 186 -0.47 -24.39 -2.65
CA GLY A 186 -0.27 -23.14 -1.92
C GLY A 186 -0.79 -21.92 -2.68
N LYS A 187 -0.93 -20.81 -1.97
CA LYS A 187 -1.37 -19.53 -2.53
C LYS A 187 -0.71 -18.39 -1.75
N VAL A 188 -0.14 -17.44 -2.48
CA VAL A 188 0.39 -16.20 -1.91
C VAL A 188 -0.73 -15.17 -1.83
N HIS A 189 -0.89 -14.53 -0.67
CA HIS A 189 -1.83 -13.43 -0.48
C HIS A 189 -1.06 -12.12 -0.31
N VAL A 190 -0.76 -11.45 -1.42
CA VAL A 190 0.06 -10.22 -1.44
C VAL A 190 -0.54 -9.03 -0.67
N ASN A 191 -1.85 -9.03 -0.43
CA ASN A 191 -2.52 -7.99 0.35
C ASN A 191 -2.58 -8.30 1.86
N LYS A 192 -1.75 -9.24 2.33
CA LYS A 192 -1.72 -9.62 3.74
C LYS A 192 -0.31 -10.01 4.14
N LEU A 193 0.19 -9.37 5.19
CA LEU A 193 1.49 -9.67 5.77
C LEU A 193 1.60 -11.13 6.22
N GLY A 194 2.79 -11.71 6.04
CA GLY A 194 3.11 -13.04 6.50
C GLY A 194 3.92 -13.86 5.51
N GLU A 195 4.18 -15.10 5.89
CA GLU A 195 4.92 -16.07 5.09
C GLU A 195 3.97 -17.04 4.39
N TYR A 196 4.15 -17.19 3.09
CA TYR A 196 3.39 -18.08 2.23
C TYR A 196 4.31 -19.12 1.61
N GLN A 197 3.82 -20.34 1.46
CA GLN A 197 4.58 -21.43 0.86
C GLN A 197 3.93 -21.87 -0.44
N LEU A 198 4.73 -21.95 -1.49
CA LEU A 198 4.42 -22.69 -2.71
C LEU A 198 5.18 -24.01 -2.66
N LYS A 199 4.46 -25.11 -2.88
CA LYS A 199 5.00 -26.46 -2.84
C LYS A 199 4.90 -27.09 -4.22
N TYR A 200 6.00 -27.66 -4.68
CA TYR A 200 6.12 -28.26 -5.99
C TYR A 200 6.38 -29.75 -5.84
N ASN A 201 5.58 -30.55 -6.55
CA ASN A 201 5.75 -31.99 -6.58
C ASN A 201 5.43 -32.53 -7.97
N VAL A 202 6.09 -33.61 -8.36
CA VAL A 202 5.87 -34.34 -9.61
C VAL A 202 6.22 -35.79 -9.39
N GLU A 203 5.56 -36.67 -10.13
CA GLU A 203 5.78 -38.11 -10.12
C GLU A 203 6.09 -38.52 -11.55
N ASP A 204 7.01 -39.46 -11.72
CA ASP A 204 7.35 -40.02 -13.04
C ASP A 204 6.31 -41.06 -13.51
N ALA A 205 6.54 -41.70 -14.66
CA ALA A 205 5.61 -42.69 -15.19
C ALA A 205 5.62 -44.02 -14.39
N SER A 206 6.71 -44.27 -13.66
CA SER A 206 6.95 -45.47 -12.85
C SER A 206 6.36 -45.35 -11.43
N GLY A 207 5.95 -44.14 -11.03
CA GLY A 207 5.33 -43.83 -9.75
C GLY A 207 6.30 -43.31 -8.68
N ASN A 208 7.53 -42.93 -9.06
CA ASN A 208 8.48 -42.36 -8.12
C ASN A 208 8.19 -40.86 -7.96
N ALA A 209 7.82 -40.46 -6.73
CA ALA A 209 7.60 -39.05 -6.42
C ALA A 209 8.94 -38.31 -6.22
N ALA A 210 9.01 -37.09 -6.75
CA ALA A 210 10.09 -36.17 -6.44
C ALA A 210 10.10 -35.80 -4.96
N LYS A 211 11.27 -35.38 -4.47
CA LYS A 211 11.33 -34.70 -3.16
C LYS A 211 10.60 -33.36 -3.26
N GLU A 212 9.58 -33.15 -2.42
CA GLU A 212 8.82 -31.90 -2.38
C GLU A 212 9.77 -30.71 -2.22
N LEU A 213 9.66 -29.76 -3.15
CA LEU A 213 10.43 -28.52 -3.15
C LEU A 213 9.51 -27.38 -2.72
N VAL A 214 10.03 -26.46 -1.91
CA VAL A 214 9.24 -25.37 -1.34
C VAL A 214 9.90 -24.04 -1.68
N ARG A 215 9.08 -23.09 -2.14
CA ARG A 215 9.42 -21.66 -2.21
C ARG A 215 8.68 -20.91 -1.12
N ASN A 216 9.42 -20.13 -0.33
CA ASN A 216 8.85 -19.24 0.67
C ASN A 216 8.70 -17.84 0.08
N VAL A 217 7.52 -17.26 0.21
CA VAL A 217 7.22 -15.88 -0.19
C VAL A 217 6.84 -15.12 1.07
N ILE A 218 7.64 -14.12 1.41
CA ILE A 218 7.49 -13.31 2.62
C ILE A 218 6.89 -11.97 2.19
N VAL A 219 5.64 -11.72 2.57
CA VAL A 219 4.98 -10.44 2.35
C VAL A 219 5.27 -9.55 3.56
N VAL A 220 5.97 -8.45 3.31
CA VAL A 220 6.40 -7.47 4.31
C VAL A 220 5.81 -6.11 4.01
N ASP A 221 5.86 -5.25 5.01
CA ASP A 221 5.58 -3.83 4.88
C ASP A 221 6.85 -3.05 5.23
N SER A 222 7.36 -2.30 4.27
CA SER A 222 8.58 -1.50 4.39
C SER A 222 8.39 -0.07 3.89
N VAL A 223 7.16 0.32 3.57
CA VAL A 223 6.83 1.63 3.01
C VAL A 223 6.18 2.49 4.08
N SER A 224 6.70 3.69 4.27
CA SER A 224 6.11 4.66 5.19
C SER A 224 4.70 5.11 4.76
N PRO A 225 3.80 5.39 5.72
CA PRO A 225 2.50 5.99 5.42
C PRO A 225 2.61 7.37 4.74
N ILE A 226 1.55 7.75 4.03
CA ILE A 226 1.43 9.05 3.37
C ILE A 226 0.40 9.91 4.11
N ILE A 227 0.85 11.04 4.65
CA ILE A 227 -0.03 12.07 5.26
C ILE A 227 -0.45 13.08 4.19
N THR A 228 -1.73 13.43 4.16
CA THR A 228 -2.31 14.48 3.31
C THR A 228 -3.07 15.48 4.16
N LEU A 229 -2.67 16.77 4.13
CA LEU A 229 -3.39 17.83 4.85
C LEU A 229 -4.79 18.03 4.28
N LYS A 230 -5.77 18.25 5.16
CA LYS A 230 -7.09 18.74 4.76
C LYS A 230 -7.04 20.27 4.73
N GLY A 231 -7.06 20.87 3.55
CA GLY A 231 -6.92 22.32 3.38
C GLY A 231 -5.47 22.76 3.19
N GLU A 232 -5.24 24.07 3.23
CA GLU A 232 -3.95 24.66 2.85
C GLU A 232 -2.84 24.37 3.87
N PRO A 233 -1.57 24.26 3.41
CA PRO A 233 -0.41 24.13 4.28
C PRO A 233 -0.06 25.42 5.01
N GLU A 234 -0.52 26.57 4.52
CA GLU A 234 -0.37 27.88 5.16
C GLU A 234 -1.73 28.58 5.23
N ILE A 235 -2.09 29.08 6.41
CA ILE A 235 -3.36 29.77 6.65
C ILE A 235 -3.07 31.08 7.39
N THR A 236 -3.64 32.19 6.92
CA THR A 236 -3.62 33.46 7.66
C THR A 236 -4.98 33.71 8.29
N ILE A 237 -5.00 34.08 9.58
CA ILE A 237 -6.21 34.41 10.33
C ILE A 237 -6.05 35.75 11.06
N GLU A 238 -7.18 36.38 11.33
CA GLU A 238 -7.27 37.58 12.15
C GLU A 238 -7.16 37.22 13.63
N ALA A 239 -6.38 38.00 14.39
CA ALA A 239 -6.21 37.85 15.82
C ALA A 239 -7.55 38.05 16.56
N GLY A 240 -7.74 37.32 17.66
CA GLY A 240 -8.94 37.41 18.49
C GLY A 240 -10.08 36.44 18.10
N TYR A 241 -9.95 35.73 16.99
CA TYR A 241 -10.89 34.70 16.55
C TYR A 241 -10.39 33.30 16.90
N VAL A 242 -11.32 32.38 17.17
CA VAL A 242 -10.97 30.98 17.46
C VAL A 242 -10.51 30.29 16.18
N TYR A 243 -9.33 29.67 16.22
CA TYR A 243 -8.84 28.79 15.17
C TYR A 243 -9.17 27.33 15.49
N SER A 244 -9.64 26.59 14.48
CA SER A 244 -9.81 25.14 14.57
C SER A 244 -9.15 24.52 13.35
N ASP A 245 -8.24 23.59 13.60
CA ASP A 245 -7.52 22.92 12.54
C ASP A 245 -8.42 21.94 11.76
N GLN A 246 -8.25 21.89 10.44
CA GLN A 246 -9.02 20.99 9.57
C GLN A 246 -8.49 19.54 9.60
N GLY A 247 -7.33 19.31 10.22
CA GLY A 247 -6.65 18.04 10.34
C GLY A 247 -5.94 17.60 9.07
N ALA A 248 -5.67 16.30 9.03
CA ALA A 248 -5.06 15.58 7.91
C ALA A 248 -5.75 14.21 7.74
N THR A 249 -5.41 13.51 6.67
CA THR A 249 -5.65 12.06 6.51
C THR A 249 -4.32 11.34 6.35
N ALA A 250 -4.27 10.06 6.67
CA ALA A 250 -3.10 9.24 6.43
C ALA A 250 -3.51 7.89 5.83
N THR A 251 -2.76 7.40 4.86
CA THR A 251 -2.99 6.09 4.25
C THR A 251 -1.70 5.33 4.06
N ASP A 252 -1.78 4.01 4.21
CA ASP A 252 -0.70 3.08 4.03
C ASP A 252 -1.18 1.81 3.27
N ALA A 253 -0.27 1.10 2.60
CA ALA A 253 -0.58 -0.09 1.80
C ALA A 253 -0.85 -1.35 2.65
N GLY A 254 -0.15 -1.50 3.78
CA GLY A 254 -0.31 -2.62 4.71
C GLY A 254 -1.44 -2.40 5.71
N ASP A 255 -1.58 -1.17 6.22
CA ASP A 255 -2.52 -0.82 7.27
C ASP A 255 -3.85 -0.19 6.76
N GLY A 256 -3.85 0.39 5.56
CA GLY A 256 -5.02 1.09 5.01
C GLY A 256 -5.15 2.52 5.55
N ASP A 257 -6.33 2.90 6.07
CA ASP A 257 -6.57 4.25 6.59
C ASP A 257 -6.03 4.40 8.01
N LEU A 258 -5.05 5.29 8.17
CA LEU A 258 -4.38 5.61 9.42
C LEU A 258 -4.76 6.99 9.97
N SER A 259 -5.81 7.64 9.43
CA SER A 259 -6.16 9.02 9.78
C SER A 259 -6.42 9.25 11.28
N GLU A 260 -6.96 8.27 11.99
CA GLU A 260 -7.21 8.34 13.44
C GLU A 260 -5.95 8.08 14.28
N ALA A 261 -4.89 7.53 13.68
CA ALA A 261 -3.60 7.29 14.32
C ALA A 261 -2.65 8.49 14.22
N ILE A 262 -3.03 9.53 13.45
CA ILE A 262 -2.21 10.74 13.29
C ILE A 262 -2.05 11.42 14.65
N LYS A 263 -0.80 11.55 15.07
CA LYS A 263 -0.40 12.34 16.22
C LYS A 263 -0.23 13.80 15.79
N ILE A 264 -1.04 14.67 16.37
CA ILE A 264 -1.00 16.11 16.13
C ILE A 264 -0.24 16.77 17.29
N THR A 265 0.76 17.58 16.97
CA THR A 265 1.49 18.39 17.96
C THR A 265 1.62 19.84 17.50
N GLY A 266 1.89 20.74 18.44
CA GLY A 266 1.84 22.19 18.20
C GLY A 266 0.49 22.78 18.59
N GLU A 267 0.51 24.03 19.02
CA GLU A 267 -0.68 24.78 19.42
C GLU A 267 -0.66 26.16 18.75
N VAL A 268 -1.84 26.63 18.35
CA VAL A 268 -2.01 27.96 17.77
C VAL A 268 -2.63 28.85 18.82
N ASP A 269 -1.92 29.91 19.19
CA ASP A 269 -2.48 30.99 19.99
C ASP A 269 -3.06 32.04 19.05
N SER A 270 -4.37 31.93 18.79
CA SER A 270 -5.06 32.79 17.83
C SER A 270 -5.37 34.19 18.37
N TYR A 271 -4.93 34.52 19.59
CA TYR A 271 -5.06 35.84 20.21
C TYR A 271 -3.75 36.63 20.19
N ASN A 272 -2.64 36.01 19.84
CA ASN A 272 -1.35 36.69 19.78
C ASN A 272 -0.85 36.67 18.32
N PRO A 273 -0.59 37.84 17.71
CA PRO A 273 -0.02 37.89 16.37
C PRO A 273 1.33 37.16 16.32
N GLY A 274 1.50 36.32 15.30
CA GLY A 274 2.65 35.43 15.22
C GLY A 274 2.50 34.33 14.18
N SER A 275 3.52 33.50 14.05
CA SER A 275 3.50 32.31 13.20
C SER A 275 3.57 31.06 14.07
N TYR A 276 2.58 30.19 13.93
CA TYR A 276 2.41 28.98 14.71
C TYR A 276 2.51 27.77 13.79
N GLU A 277 3.12 26.68 14.26
CA GLU A 277 3.32 25.46 13.49
C GLU A 277 2.58 24.29 14.16
N ILE A 278 1.78 23.59 13.36
CA ILE A 278 1.15 22.32 13.73
C ILE A 278 1.86 21.21 12.96
N ARG A 279 2.23 20.14 13.64
CA ARG A 279 2.91 18.96 13.07
C ARG A 279 1.99 17.75 13.10
N PHE A 280 2.03 16.99 12.02
CA PHE A 280 1.28 15.76 11.83
C PHE A 280 2.29 14.64 11.60
N ASP A 281 2.28 13.67 12.50
CA ASP A 281 3.15 12.49 12.48
C ASP A 281 2.28 11.23 12.56
N VAL A 282 2.68 10.16 11.86
CA VAL A 282 2.02 8.85 11.95
C VAL A 282 3.05 7.75 11.68
N GLU A 283 2.87 6.61 12.34
CA GLU A 283 3.66 5.39 12.19
C GLU A 283 2.67 4.26 11.91
N ASP A 284 3.00 3.36 10.98
CA ASP A 284 2.20 2.17 10.70
C ASP A 284 2.42 1.04 11.73
N SER A 285 1.77 -0.11 11.51
CA SER A 285 1.92 -1.27 12.40
C SER A 285 3.26 -2.01 12.23
N ALA A 286 3.96 -1.79 11.12
CA ALA A 286 5.27 -2.35 10.82
C ALA A 286 6.44 -1.51 11.38
N GLY A 287 6.14 -0.30 11.86
CA GLY A 287 7.08 0.65 12.47
C GLY A 287 7.70 1.62 11.47
N ASN A 288 7.13 1.80 10.28
CA ASN A 288 7.60 2.81 9.34
C ASN A 288 6.97 4.17 9.68
N GLU A 289 7.81 5.16 9.94
CA GLU A 289 7.38 6.53 10.23
C GLU A 289 7.10 7.29 8.92
N ALA A 290 5.96 7.97 8.85
CA ALA A 290 5.66 8.89 7.76
C ALA A 290 6.60 10.11 7.79
N LEU A 291 6.80 10.74 6.64
CA LEU A 291 7.39 12.07 6.60
C LEU A 291 6.49 13.04 7.36
N THR A 292 7.03 13.70 8.40
CA THR A 292 6.32 14.74 9.14
C THR A 292 5.81 15.82 8.20
N ILE A 293 4.51 16.09 8.25
CA ILE A 293 3.90 17.21 7.52
C ILE A 293 3.55 18.30 8.51
N THR A 294 3.70 19.56 8.10
CA THR A 294 3.42 20.72 8.94
C THR A 294 2.40 21.64 8.29
N ARG A 295 1.58 22.29 9.13
CA ARG A 295 0.78 23.46 8.75
C ARG A 295 1.28 24.68 9.49
N THR A 296 1.43 25.78 8.77
CA THR A 296 1.76 27.09 9.33
C THR A 296 0.50 27.94 9.43
N VAL A 297 0.22 28.46 10.63
CA VAL A 297 -0.88 29.39 10.88
C VAL A 297 -0.30 30.74 11.25
N ILE A 298 -0.57 31.74 10.43
CA ILE A 298 -0.12 33.13 10.60
C ILE A 298 -1.28 33.92 11.20
N VAL A 299 -1.10 34.40 12.42
CA VAL A 299 -2.06 35.25 13.13
C VAL A 299 -1.61 36.70 12.94
N VAL A 300 -2.49 37.53 12.39
CA VAL A 300 -2.24 38.96 12.16
C VAL A 300 -3.35 39.79 12.79
N ASP A 301 -3.02 40.99 13.26
CA ASP A 301 -4.00 41.99 13.66
C ASP A 301 -4.08 43.08 12.59
N THR A 302 -5.22 43.14 11.93
CA THR A 302 -5.54 44.13 10.89
C THR A 302 -6.70 45.03 11.31
N THR A 303 -7.20 44.88 12.54
CA THR A 303 -8.29 45.72 13.05
C THR A 303 -7.77 47.10 13.41
N HIS A 304 -8.53 48.13 13.03
CA HIS A 304 -8.14 49.51 13.32
C HIS A 304 -8.79 49.99 14.62
N PRO A 305 -8.08 50.76 15.45
CA PRO A 305 -8.64 51.31 16.67
C PRO A 305 -9.73 52.37 16.37
N VAL A 306 -10.74 52.44 17.24
CA VAL A 306 -11.90 53.33 17.10
C VAL A 306 -11.83 54.44 18.15
N ILE A 307 -11.83 55.70 17.71
CA ILE A 307 -11.89 56.89 18.59
C ILE A 307 -13.33 57.37 18.76
N THR A 308 -13.72 57.71 19.99
CA THR A 308 -14.99 58.37 20.33
C THR A 308 -14.73 59.70 21.04
N LEU A 309 -15.23 60.81 20.52
CA LEU A 309 -15.13 62.11 21.20
C LEU A 309 -15.97 62.15 22.47
N ALA A 310 -15.42 62.71 23.54
CA ALA A 310 -16.20 63.09 24.72
C ALA A 310 -16.77 64.51 24.51
N GLY A 311 -18.09 64.68 24.59
CA GLY A 311 -18.72 65.99 24.35
C GLY A 311 -19.03 66.27 22.87
N GLU A 312 -19.23 67.53 22.52
CA GLU A 312 -19.71 67.91 21.19
C GLU A 312 -18.59 67.91 20.13
N VAL A 313 -18.89 67.38 18.94
CA VAL A 313 -18.01 67.47 17.77
C VAL A 313 -17.77 68.91 17.31
N MET A 314 -18.70 69.81 17.63
CA MET A 314 -18.61 71.24 17.35
C MET A 314 -18.99 72.07 18.57
N VAL A 315 -18.08 72.91 19.05
CA VAL A 315 -18.30 73.80 20.20
C VAL A 315 -18.26 75.25 19.73
N LYS A 316 -19.24 76.06 20.16
CA LYS A 316 -19.26 77.51 19.91
C LYS A 316 -18.93 78.27 21.17
N LEU A 317 -17.95 79.16 21.09
CA LEU A 317 -17.46 79.96 22.19
C LEU A 317 -17.61 81.44 21.88
N VAL A 318 -17.90 82.23 22.92
CA VAL A 318 -17.75 83.69 22.86
C VAL A 318 -16.27 84.00 23.05
N VAL A 319 -15.73 84.94 22.27
CA VAL A 319 -14.34 85.39 22.42
C VAL A 319 -13.99 85.74 23.88
N GLY A 320 -12.84 85.24 24.35
CA GLY A 320 -12.36 85.36 25.72
C GLY A 320 -12.93 84.34 26.72
N SER A 321 -13.83 83.44 26.30
CA SER A 321 -14.34 82.38 27.18
C SER A 321 -13.25 81.35 27.49
N ASN A 322 -13.32 80.74 28.68
CA ASN A 322 -12.47 79.60 28.99
C ASN A 322 -12.91 78.38 28.16
N TYR A 323 -11.95 77.60 27.66
CA TYR A 323 -12.21 76.36 26.96
C TYR A 323 -11.25 75.29 27.45
N GLU A 324 -11.81 74.16 27.84
CA GLU A 324 -11.09 72.95 28.19
C GLU A 324 -11.57 71.84 27.25
N ASP A 325 -10.62 71.11 26.67
CA ASP A 325 -10.96 70.02 25.79
C ASP A 325 -11.42 68.81 26.60
N GLU A 326 -12.69 68.42 26.43
CA GLU A 326 -13.25 67.19 27.03
C GLU A 326 -12.55 65.91 26.54
N GLY A 327 -11.79 65.98 25.45
CA GLY A 327 -10.94 64.89 24.98
C GLY A 327 -11.70 63.81 24.19
N ALA A 328 -11.15 62.60 24.20
CA ALA A 328 -11.68 61.45 23.48
C ALA A 328 -11.28 60.15 24.20
N THR A 329 -12.01 59.07 23.95
CA THR A 329 -11.62 57.70 24.29
C THR A 329 -11.28 56.92 23.03
N ALA A 330 -10.48 55.86 23.16
CA ALA A 330 -10.15 54.98 22.05
C ALA A 330 -10.16 53.52 22.50
N THR A 331 -10.74 52.65 21.67
CA THR A 331 -10.79 51.21 21.92
C THR A 331 -10.42 50.43 20.68
N ASP A 332 -9.77 49.30 20.87
CA ASP A 332 -9.44 48.32 19.84
C ASP A 332 -9.95 46.92 20.22
N SER A 333 -10.26 46.08 19.23
CA SER A 333 -10.76 44.72 19.46
C SER A 333 -9.75 43.81 20.16
N LEU A 334 -8.46 43.96 19.87
CA LEU A 334 -7.39 43.15 20.43
C LEU A 334 -6.69 43.86 21.59
N ASP A 335 -6.32 45.12 21.41
CA ASP A 335 -5.54 45.88 22.41
C ASP A 335 -6.39 46.49 23.54
N GLY A 336 -7.73 46.48 23.41
CA GLY A 336 -8.63 46.99 24.44
C GLY A 336 -8.61 48.52 24.53
N ASP A 337 -8.42 49.10 25.72
CA ASP A 337 -8.45 50.56 25.91
C ASP A 337 -7.14 51.24 25.50
N LEU A 338 -7.20 52.01 24.42
CA LEU A 338 -6.09 52.79 23.88
C LEU A 338 -6.21 54.29 24.19
N THR A 339 -7.16 54.70 25.03
CA THR A 339 -7.38 56.11 25.41
C THR A 339 -6.09 56.84 25.85
N PRO A 340 -5.20 56.23 26.67
CA PRO A 340 -3.95 56.89 27.07
C PRO A 340 -2.96 57.15 25.92
N GLN A 341 -3.14 56.49 24.79
CA GLN A 341 -2.25 56.55 23.62
C GLN A 341 -2.75 57.53 22.55
N ILE A 342 -3.90 58.17 22.75
CA ILE A 342 -4.44 59.15 21.82
C ILE A 342 -3.48 60.33 21.68
N LYS A 343 -3.03 60.56 20.46
CA LYS A 343 -2.27 61.75 20.09
C LYS A 343 -3.24 62.88 19.72
N VAL A 344 -3.17 63.96 20.49
CA VAL A 344 -3.95 65.18 20.26
C VAL A 344 -3.09 66.25 19.59
N THR A 345 -3.58 66.84 18.51
CA THR A 345 -2.93 67.97 17.82
C THR A 345 -3.91 69.10 17.55
N GLY A 346 -3.40 70.30 17.31
CA GLY A 346 -4.21 71.51 17.21
C GLY A 346 -4.21 72.32 18.51
N LYS A 347 -4.49 73.62 18.39
CA LYS A 347 -4.59 74.54 19.53
C LYS A 347 -5.71 75.53 19.26
N VAL A 348 -6.47 75.85 20.30
CA VAL A 348 -7.55 76.83 20.26
C VAL A 348 -7.03 78.13 20.87
N ASP A 349 -7.18 79.24 20.15
CA ASP A 349 -6.96 80.57 20.71
C ASP A 349 -8.33 81.20 21.00
N VAL A 350 -8.76 81.11 22.26
CA VAL A 350 -10.05 81.63 22.71
C VAL A 350 -10.16 83.15 22.64
N ASN A 351 -9.03 83.88 22.54
CA ASN A 351 -9.02 85.33 22.48
C ASN A 351 -9.10 85.86 21.05
N LYS A 352 -9.14 84.98 20.06
CA LYS A 352 -9.17 85.35 18.65
C LYS A 352 -10.35 84.68 17.96
N VAL A 353 -11.24 85.49 17.40
CA VAL A 353 -12.35 85.03 16.55
C VAL A 353 -11.79 84.19 15.40
N GLY A 354 -12.37 83.02 15.20
CA GLY A 354 -11.90 82.08 14.21
C GLY A 354 -12.43 80.67 14.43
N GLU A 355 -12.03 79.80 13.51
CA GLU A 355 -12.27 78.37 13.59
C GLU A 355 -10.96 77.66 13.92
N TYR A 356 -11.01 76.80 14.94
CA TYR A 356 -9.89 76.01 15.40
C TYR A 356 -10.27 74.53 15.33
N LEU A 357 -9.31 73.69 14.93
CA LEU A 357 -9.48 72.25 14.83
C LEU A 357 -8.56 71.57 15.83
N ILE A 358 -9.15 70.65 16.60
CA ILE A 358 -8.40 69.70 17.43
C ILE A 358 -8.56 68.33 16.79
N LYS A 359 -7.44 67.66 16.52
CA LYS A 359 -7.38 66.37 15.83
C LYS A 359 -6.89 65.28 16.78
N TYR A 360 -7.53 64.13 16.72
CA TYR A 360 -7.25 62.95 17.54
C TYR A 360 -6.91 61.78 16.61
N SER A 361 -5.82 61.11 16.90
CA SER A 361 -5.35 59.91 16.19
C SER A 361 -4.71 58.94 17.18
N VAL A 362 -4.89 57.64 16.98
CA VAL A 362 -4.21 56.61 17.77
C VAL A 362 -3.74 55.49 16.83
N VAL A 363 -2.66 54.82 17.23
CA VAL A 363 -2.12 53.65 16.55
C VAL A 363 -2.06 52.54 17.59
N ASP A 364 -2.50 51.35 17.23
CA ASP A 364 -2.50 50.18 18.10
C ASP A 364 -1.10 49.52 18.18
N ALA A 365 -0.97 48.38 18.86
CA ALA A 365 0.31 47.69 19.01
C ALA A 365 0.80 47.03 17.71
N ALA A 366 -0.12 46.63 16.83
CA ALA A 366 0.17 46.04 15.52
C ALA A 366 0.55 47.07 14.45
N GLY A 367 0.32 48.35 14.71
CA GLY A 367 0.61 49.46 13.81
C GLY A 367 -0.59 49.95 12.99
N ASN A 368 -1.80 49.45 13.23
CA ASN A 368 -3.00 49.93 12.54
C ASN A 368 -3.41 51.30 13.12
N SER A 369 -3.65 52.26 12.22
CA SER A 369 -3.99 53.63 12.59
C SER A 369 -5.49 53.84 12.60
N SER A 370 -6.02 54.53 13.61
CA SER A 370 -7.43 54.95 13.63
C SER A 370 -7.73 55.91 12.47
N ALA A 371 -9.01 56.01 12.11
CA ALA A 371 -9.47 57.20 11.40
C ALA A 371 -9.20 58.45 12.25
N GLU A 372 -8.66 59.52 11.65
CA GLU A 372 -8.46 60.80 12.37
C GLU A 372 -9.82 61.42 12.67
N LEU A 373 -10.07 61.73 13.95
CA LEU A 373 -11.28 62.40 14.39
C LEU A 373 -10.98 63.87 14.67
N THR A 374 -11.89 64.77 14.31
CA THR A 374 -11.67 66.22 14.46
C THR A 374 -12.81 66.87 15.24
N ARG A 375 -12.46 67.66 16.26
CA ARG A 375 -13.36 68.57 16.95
C ARG A 375 -13.19 69.98 16.41
N ARG A 376 -14.31 70.65 16.11
CA ARG A 376 -14.36 72.00 15.56
C ARG A 376 -14.76 73.02 16.61
N ILE A 377 -13.91 74.00 16.87
CA ILE A 377 -14.18 75.08 17.82
C ILE A 377 -14.37 76.39 17.07
N ILE A 378 -15.53 77.01 17.24
CA ILE A 378 -15.87 78.28 16.61
C ILE A 378 -15.87 79.36 17.69
N VAL A 379 -14.86 80.21 17.69
CA VAL A 379 -14.78 81.40 18.54
C VAL A 379 -15.39 82.56 17.78
N GLY A 380 -16.49 83.11 18.28
CA GLY A 380 -17.20 84.23 17.67
C GLY A 380 -17.42 85.38 18.65
N ASP A 381 -17.75 86.55 18.11
CA ASP A 381 -18.20 87.67 18.93
C ASP A 381 -19.57 87.39 19.54
N LEU A 382 -19.84 88.00 20.69
CA LEU A 382 -21.17 87.96 21.32
C LEU A 382 -22.16 88.66 20.38
N ILE A 383 -23.03 87.89 19.71
CA ILE A 383 -24.14 88.45 18.96
C ILE A 383 -25.18 88.93 19.98
N ILE A 384 -25.13 90.22 20.30
CA ILE A 384 -26.20 90.88 21.06
C ILE A 384 -27.31 91.22 20.07
N ASP A 385 -28.52 90.75 20.33
CA ASP A 385 -29.69 91.18 19.55
C ASP A 385 -29.83 92.71 19.61
N PRO A 386 -30.07 93.40 18.48
CA PRO A 386 -30.23 94.85 18.48
C PRO A 386 -31.38 95.26 19.40
N ILE A 387 -31.16 96.32 20.19
CA ILE A 387 -32.18 96.86 21.10
C ILE A 387 -33.40 97.26 20.28
N ARG A 388 -34.52 96.57 20.50
CA ARG A 388 -35.80 96.92 19.88
C ARG A 388 -36.57 97.83 20.84
N ILE A 389 -36.65 99.10 20.48
CA ILE A 389 -37.42 100.09 21.23
C ILE A 389 -38.86 100.08 20.74
N LYS A 390 -39.81 99.98 21.67
CA LYS A 390 -41.23 100.20 21.41
C LYS A 390 -41.65 101.50 22.10
N ILE A 391 -42.11 102.44 21.28
CA ILE A 391 -42.40 103.82 21.69
C ILE A 391 -43.87 103.95 22.11
N TYR A 392 -44.10 104.70 23.18
CA TYR A 392 -45.42 105.15 23.61
C TYR A 392 -45.46 106.68 23.58
N ASN A 393 -46.19 107.23 22.60
CA ASN A 393 -46.38 108.67 22.44
C ASN A 393 -47.44 109.20 23.43
N THR A 394 -47.19 109.02 24.72
CA THR A 394 -48.00 109.52 25.83
C THR A 394 -47.36 110.78 26.43
N ASN A 395 -48.07 111.48 27.31
CA ASN A 395 -47.50 112.51 28.17
C ASN A 395 -47.58 112.02 29.64
N PRO A 396 -46.45 111.76 30.32
CA PRO A 396 -45.07 111.90 29.85
C PRO A 396 -44.69 110.90 28.74
N PHE A 397 -43.69 111.27 27.93
CA PHE A 397 -43.15 110.40 26.88
C PHE A 397 -42.53 109.15 27.49
N SER A 398 -42.80 107.97 26.91
CA SER A 398 -42.21 106.73 27.41
C SER A 398 -41.87 105.75 26.29
N PHE A 399 -40.94 104.86 26.56
CA PHE A 399 -40.62 103.73 25.69
C PHE A 399 -40.19 102.52 26.50
N GLU A 400 -40.27 101.35 25.88
CA GLU A 400 -39.79 100.10 26.47
C GLU A 400 -38.80 99.38 25.54
N PHE A 401 -37.91 98.59 26.13
CA PHE A 401 -36.99 97.72 25.40
C PHE A 401 -36.69 96.45 26.21
N ASN A 402 -36.35 95.36 25.52
CA ASN A 402 -35.91 94.13 26.17
C ASN A 402 -34.49 94.33 26.73
N SER A 403 -34.30 94.05 28.01
CA SER A 403 -32.98 94.08 28.65
C SER A 403 -32.37 92.68 28.76
N ILE A 404 -31.05 92.62 28.76
CA ILE A 404 -30.25 91.43 29.06
C ILE A 404 -29.86 91.51 30.53
N LYS A 405 -29.97 90.38 31.24
CA LYS A 405 -29.66 90.31 32.67
C LYS A 405 -28.21 90.71 32.93
N GLU A 406 -27.98 91.51 33.98
CA GLU A 406 -26.69 92.05 34.41
C GLU A 406 -26.01 93.06 33.47
N LYS A 407 -26.59 93.39 32.32
CA LYS A 407 -26.06 94.43 31.41
C LYS A 407 -26.54 95.83 31.82
N SER A 408 -25.71 96.85 31.62
CA SER A 408 -26.04 98.24 31.95
C SER A 408 -26.44 99.02 30.71
N TYR A 409 -27.50 99.83 30.79
CA TYR A 409 -28.07 100.60 29.68
C TYR A 409 -28.10 102.10 30.00
N ALA A 410 -27.36 102.90 29.24
CA ALA A 410 -27.50 104.36 29.26
C ALA A 410 -28.68 104.79 28.38
N ILE A 411 -29.57 105.60 28.94
CA ILE A 411 -30.61 106.32 28.22
C ILE A 411 -30.12 107.73 28.02
N GLU A 412 -30.06 108.14 26.76
CA GLU A 412 -29.53 109.44 26.35
C GLU A 412 -30.55 110.17 25.47
N PHE A 413 -30.58 111.50 25.58
CA PHE A 413 -31.37 112.35 24.68
C PHE A 413 -30.51 113.33 23.91
N SER A 414 -31.03 113.82 22.79
CA SER A 414 -30.44 114.85 21.95
C SER A 414 -31.53 115.73 21.32
N THR A 415 -31.23 117.01 21.08
CA THR A 415 -32.10 117.93 20.32
C THR A 415 -31.60 118.16 18.89
N ASP A 416 -30.39 117.73 18.56
CA ASP A 416 -29.72 117.98 17.27
C ASP A 416 -29.10 116.73 16.62
N LEU A 417 -29.25 115.56 17.26
CA LEU A 417 -28.64 114.27 16.91
C LEU A 417 -27.09 114.22 16.99
N LYS A 418 -26.43 115.30 17.40
CA LYS A 418 -24.97 115.40 17.47
C LYS A 418 -24.48 115.31 18.91
N GLU A 419 -25.04 116.12 19.80
CA GLU A 419 -24.72 116.08 21.22
C GLU A 419 -25.75 115.25 21.97
N TRP A 420 -25.26 114.23 22.69
CA TRP A 420 -26.09 113.32 23.47
C TRP A 420 -25.78 113.48 24.95
N LYS A 421 -26.82 113.66 25.76
CA LYS A 421 -26.71 113.76 27.21
C LYS A 421 -27.38 112.56 27.85
N GLU A 422 -26.68 111.91 28.77
CA GLU A 422 -27.22 110.82 29.58
C GLU A 422 -28.25 111.36 30.57
N ILE A 423 -29.39 110.69 30.65
CA ILE A 423 -30.50 111.04 31.53
C ILE A 423 -30.84 109.93 32.52
N ASN A 424 -30.48 108.68 32.22
CA ASN A 424 -30.65 107.57 33.15
C ASN A 424 -29.71 106.41 32.82
N VAL A 425 -29.37 105.61 33.82
CA VAL A 425 -28.67 104.33 33.65
C VAL A 425 -29.50 103.24 34.31
N ILE A 426 -29.90 102.24 33.52
CA ILE A 426 -30.74 101.14 33.98
C ILE A 426 -29.97 99.83 33.92
N LYS A 427 -29.97 99.08 35.03
CA LYS A 427 -29.44 97.72 35.07
C LYS A 427 -30.47 96.73 34.54
N GLY A 428 -30.10 95.99 33.51
CA GLY A 428 -30.92 94.99 32.86
C GLY A 428 -31.14 93.77 33.73
N THR A 429 -32.39 93.29 33.73
CA THR A 429 -32.83 92.15 34.54
C THR A 429 -33.09 90.90 33.71
N GLY A 430 -32.99 91.01 32.37
CA GLY A 430 -33.43 89.97 31.45
C GLY A 430 -34.89 90.12 31.03
N ALA A 431 -35.60 91.12 31.55
CA ALA A 431 -36.99 91.42 31.25
C ALA A 431 -37.14 92.76 30.49
N ILE A 432 -38.36 93.11 30.12
CA ILE A 432 -38.68 94.42 29.53
C ILE A 432 -38.39 95.52 30.55
N VAL A 433 -37.65 96.53 30.12
CA VAL A 433 -37.41 97.78 30.84
C VAL A 433 -38.28 98.86 30.23
N ARG A 434 -38.93 99.67 31.08
CA ARG A 434 -39.71 100.85 30.70
C ARG A 434 -39.02 102.11 31.23
N PHE A 435 -38.88 103.10 30.37
CA PHE A 435 -38.40 104.43 30.71
C PHE A 435 -39.49 105.47 30.45
N GLU A 436 -39.62 106.41 31.38
CA GLU A 436 -40.53 107.56 31.27
C GLU A 436 -39.70 108.84 31.44
N ASP A 437 -39.88 109.79 30.52
CA ASP A 437 -39.23 111.10 30.61
C ASP A 437 -40.12 112.06 31.41
N GLU A 438 -39.80 112.21 32.69
CA GLU A 438 -40.55 113.06 33.64
C GLU A 438 -40.12 114.54 33.62
N ARG A 439 -39.24 114.95 32.70
CA ARG A 439 -38.78 116.34 32.63
C ARG A 439 -39.88 117.25 32.09
N ASP A 440 -40.09 118.40 32.75
CA ASP A 440 -41.03 119.44 32.32
C ASP A 440 -40.50 120.35 31.18
N GLU A 441 -39.30 120.06 30.64
CA GLU A 441 -38.67 120.87 29.60
C GLU A 441 -39.34 120.66 28.23
N VAL A 442 -39.85 121.75 27.65
CA VAL A 442 -40.49 121.73 26.34
C VAL A 442 -39.46 121.94 25.23
N PHE A 443 -39.15 120.87 24.50
CA PHE A 443 -38.33 120.92 23.29
C PHE A 443 -39.22 120.87 22.04
N SER A 444 -38.88 121.64 21.00
CA SER A 444 -39.58 121.55 19.71
C SER A 444 -39.41 120.18 19.05
N GLN A 445 -38.30 119.50 19.34
CA GLN A 445 -38.00 118.14 18.94
C GLN A 445 -36.95 117.53 19.88
N VAL A 446 -37.13 116.27 20.25
CA VAL A 446 -36.19 115.49 21.08
C VAL A 446 -36.03 114.09 20.49
N TYR A 447 -34.81 113.57 20.53
CA TYR A 447 -34.44 112.23 20.11
C TYR A 447 -33.94 111.43 21.31
N PHE A 448 -34.29 110.16 21.38
CA PHE A 448 -33.82 109.25 22.42
C PHE A 448 -33.04 108.09 21.81
N ARG A 449 -32.03 107.61 22.54
CA ARG A 449 -31.38 106.33 22.25
C ARG A 449 -31.08 105.58 23.53
N VAL A 450 -31.00 104.26 23.39
CA VAL A 450 -30.54 103.35 24.44
C VAL A 450 -29.21 102.78 23.97
N ARG A 451 -28.19 102.84 24.83
CA ARG A 451 -26.85 102.32 24.54
C ARG A 451 -26.45 101.35 25.65
N ILE A 452 -25.98 100.15 25.29
CA ILE A 452 -25.36 99.25 26.25
C ILE A 452 -23.99 99.82 26.61
N ILE A 453 -23.69 99.92 27.91
CA ILE A 453 -22.45 100.54 28.40
C ILE A 453 -21.50 99.57 29.10
N GLU A 454 -21.97 98.37 29.48
CA GLU A 454 -21.18 97.29 30.09
C GLU A 454 -21.71 95.92 29.64
#